data_AF-A0A3C1KPZ9-F1
#
_entry.id   AF-A0A3C1KPZ9-F1
#
_cell.length_a   1.000
_cell.length_b   1.000
_cell.length_c   1.000
_cell.angle_alpha   90.00
_cell.angle_beta   90.00
_cell.angle_gamma   90.00
#
_symmetry.space_group_name_H-M   'P 1'
#
loop_
_entity.id
_entity.type
_entity.pdbx_description
1 polymer ?
#
loop_
_entity_poly.entity_id
_entity_poly.type
_entity_poly.pdbx_seq_one_letter_code
_entity_poly.pdbx_strand_id
1 'polypeptide(L)'
;MQASSRPVSSNQQGLHPRLAQTVRRHLERPSQSPLAPHNKAAWDALAEHLASEPRPLVLDSFCGTGMSTAQLATAHPQHLVIGIDRSAHRLALHQGENRQYVLLQAECEPLWRELARAG
;
A
#
# COMPACT_ATOMS: atom_id res chain seq x y z
N MET A 1 -16.31 0.17 27.96
CA MET A 1 -15.28 1.16 27.58
C MET A 1 -15.89 2.54 27.70
N GLN A 2 -15.43 3.38 28.63
CA GLN A 2 -15.82 4.79 28.69
C GLN A 2 -14.83 5.59 27.84
N ALA A 3 -15.29 6.25 26.79
CA ALA A 3 -14.47 7.12 25.96
C ALA A 3 -14.41 8.52 26.59
N SER A 4 -13.31 8.85 27.27
CA SER A 4 -13.05 10.17 27.86
C SER A 4 -12.21 11.09 26.96
N SER A 5 -12.37 10.95 25.63
CA SER A 5 -11.66 11.80 24.68
C SER A 5 -12.25 13.21 24.69
N ARG A 6 -11.39 14.22 24.65
CA ARG A 6 -11.83 15.62 24.49
C ARG A 6 -12.59 15.78 23.17
N PRO A 7 -13.61 16.66 23.12
CA PRO A 7 -14.27 17.00 21.86
C PRO A 7 -13.26 17.49 20.83
N VAL A 8 -13.35 16.98 19.60
CA VAL A 8 -12.53 17.47 18.49
C VAL A 8 -13.01 18.88 18.13
N SER A 9 -12.12 19.87 18.24
CA SER A 9 -12.35 21.23 17.78
C SER A 9 -11.44 21.55 16.60
N SER A 10 -11.97 22.21 15.57
CA SER A 10 -11.20 22.66 14.41
C SER A 10 -11.40 24.17 14.22
N ASN A 11 -10.33 24.89 13.87
CA ASN A 11 -10.40 26.28 13.43
C ASN A 11 -10.69 26.40 11.92
N GLN A 12 -10.85 25.28 11.22
CA GLN A 12 -11.23 25.28 9.82
C GLN A 12 -12.68 25.75 9.69
N GLN A 13 -12.88 26.88 9.02
CA GLN A 13 -14.21 27.43 8.72
C GLN A 13 -14.90 26.71 7.55
N GLY A 14 -14.20 25.79 6.89
CA GLY A 14 -14.67 25.05 5.72
C GLY A 14 -13.52 24.31 5.04
N LEU A 15 -13.75 23.83 3.82
CA LEU A 15 -12.73 23.19 3.00
C LEU A 15 -11.59 24.18 2.68
N HIS A 16 -10.37 23.67 2.59
CA HIS A 16 -9.24 24.49 2.16
C HIS A 16 -9.50 25.07 0.75
N PRO A 17 -9.30 26.38 0.49
CA PRO A 17 -9.67 27.02 -0.78
C PRO A 17 -9.08 26.37 -2.03
N ARG A 18 -7.88 25.80 -1.90
CA ARG A 18 -7.18 25.08 -2.99
C ARG A 18 -7.52 23.58 -3.12
N LEU A 19 -8.42 23.03 -2.31
CA LEU A 19 -8.73 21.60 -2.33
C LEU A 19 -9.24 21.15 -3.70
N ALA A 20 -10.30 21.80 -4.19
CA ALA A 20 -10.88 21.45 -5.49
C ALA A 20 -9.88 21.62 -6.64
N GLN A 21 -9.08 22.70 -6.62
CA GLN A 21 -8.03 22.92 -7.61
C GLN A 21 -6.97 21.81 -7.58
N THR A 22 -6.54 21.40 -6.37
CA THR A 22 -5.52 20.37 -6.19
C THR A 22 -6.02 19.02 -6.68
N VAL A 23 -7.23 18.63 -6.28
CA VAL A 23 -7.84 17.37 -6.71
C VAL A 23 -8.00 17.32 -8.23
N ARG A 24 -8.58 18.37 -8.86
CA ARG A 24 -8.73 18.42 -10.32
C ARG A 24 -7.40 18.28 -11.05
N ARG A 25 -6.35 18.99 -10.60
CA ARG A 25 -5.02 18.89 -11.19
C ARG A 25 -4.48 17.46 -11.17
N HIS A 26 -4.69 16.71 -10.09
CA HIS A 26 -4.23 15.32 -9.97
C HIS A 26 -5.10 14.32 -10.75
N LEU A 27 -6.38 14.64 -10.99
CA LEU A 27 -7.25 13.84 -11.86
C LEU A 27 -6.94 14.06 -13.35
N GLU A 28 -6.63 15.28 -13.75
CA GLU A 28 -6.39 15.65 -15.15
C GLU A 28 -4.99 15.27 -15.66
N ARG A 29 -4.03 15.04 -14.76
CA ARG A 29 -2.64 14.77 -15.13
C ARG A 29 -2.17 13.45 -14.53
N PRO A 30 -1.64 12.52 -15.35
CA PRO A 30 -1.02 11.30 -14.85
C PRO A 30 0.12 11.62 -13.86
N SER A 31 0.33 10.72 -12.89
CA SER A 31 1.46 10.83 -11.97
C SER A 31 2.79 10.67 -12.71
N GLN A 32 3.57 11.75 -12.80
CA GLN A 32 4.89 11.78 -13.46
C GLN A 32 6.06 11.59 -12.50
N SER A 33 5.82 11.27 -11.22
CA SER A 33 6.90 11.12 -10.24
C SER A 33 7.88 10.03 -10.68
N PRO A 34 9.21 10.29 -10.70
CA PRO A 34 10.21 9.27 -11.00
C PRO A 34 10.07 8.07 -10.05
N LEU A 35 10.34 6.87 -10.57
CA LEU A 35 10.38 5.68 -9.73
C LEU A 35 11.70 5.69 -8.94
N ALA A 36 11.61 5.94 -7.64
CA ALA A 36 12.79 5.94 -6.77
C ALA A 36 13.46 4.55 -6.77
N PRO A 37 14.80 4.46 -6.58
CA PRO A 37 15.52 3.18 -6.66
C PRO A 37 14.97 2.08 -5.75
N HIS A 38 14.56 2.42 -4.53
CA HIS A 38 13.99 1.44 -3.59
C HIS A 38 12.66 0.87 -4.08
N ASN A 39 11.78 1.70 -4.66
CA ASN A 39 10.53 1.27 -5.25
C ASN A 39 10.77 0.44 -6.53
N LYS A 40 11.80 0.79 -7.31
CA LYS A 40 12.19 -0.02 -8.47
C LYS A 40 12.63 -1.42 -8.05
N ALA A 41 13.49 -1.53 -7.04
CA ALA A 41 13.92 -2.83 -6.53
C ALA A 41 12.75 -3.68 -6.01
N ALA A 42 11.81 -3.06 -5.28
CA ALA A 42 10.59 -3.74 -4.82
C ALA A 42 9.70 -4.19 -5.99
N TRP A 43 9.57 -3.36 -7.04
CA TRP A 43 8.85 -3.71 -8.26
C TRP A 43 9.50 -4.89 -8.98
N ASP A 44 10.82 -4.85 -9.20
CA ASP A 44 11.54 -5.90 -9.92
C ASP A 44 11.37 -7.26 -9.23
N ALA A 45 11.48 -7.29 -7.89
CA ALA A 45 11.26 -8.49 -7.09
C ALA A 45 9.80 -9.00 -7.18
N LEU A 46 8.83 -8.07 -7.14
CA LEU A 46 7.43 -8.44 -7.28
C LEU A 46 7.12 -8.96 -8.69
N ALA A 47 7.63 -8.31 -9.73
CA ALA A 47 7.40 -8.70 -11.12
C ALA A 47 7.95 -10.10 -11.42
N GLU A 48 9.12 -10.45 -10.88
CA GLU A 48 9.68 -11.80 -10.97
C GLU A 48 8.75 -12.83 -10.30
N HIS A 49 8.25 -12.52 -9.11
CA HIS A 49 7.31 -13.39 -8.39
C HIS A 49 6.01 -13.59 -9.20
N LEU A 50 5.44 -12.50 -9.72
CA LEU A 50 4.21 -12.52 -10.54
C LEU A 50 4.38 -13.34 -11.83
N ALA A 51 5.56 -13.28 -12.46
CA ALA A 51 5.85 -14.03 -13.68
C ALA A 51 6.02 -15.54 -13.41
N SER A 52 6.59 -15.91 -12.25
CA SER A 52 6.83 -17.31 -11.91
C SER A 52 5.57 -18.07 -11.45
N GLU A 53 4.64 -17.40 -10.78
CA GLU A 53 3.43 -18.03 -10.24
C GLU A 53 2.20 -17.10 -10.38
N PRO A 54 1.61 -17.04 -11.58
CA PRO A 54 0.49 -16.16 -11.86
C PRO A 54 -0.75 -16.56 -11.05
N ARG A 55 -1.20 -15.66 -10.17
CA ARG A 55 -2.37 -15.83 -9.30
C ARG A 55 -3.14 -14.51 -9.20
N PRO A 56 -4.46 -14.54 -8.93
CA PRO A 56 -5.22 -13.34 -8.58
C PRO A 56 -4.56 -12.58 -7.42
N LEU A 57 -4.57 -11.24 -7.47
CA LEU A 57 -3.84 -10.41 -6.51
C LEU A 57 -4.76 -9.78 -5.46
N VAL A 58 -4.26 -9.69 -4.24
CA VAL A 58 -4.80 -8.82 -3.19
C VAL A 58 -3.69 -7.88 -2.73
N LEU A 59 -3.93 -6.58 -2.81
CA LEU A 59 -3.01 -5.56 -2.32
C LEU A 59 -3.46 -5.05 -0.96
N ASP A 60 -2.65 -5.30 0.07
CA ASP A 60 -2.82 -4.72 1.40
C ASP A 60 -1.90 -3.50 1.52
N SER A 61 -2.45 -2.32 1.20
CA SER A 61 -1.69 -1.07 1.16
C SER A 61 -1.56 -0.45 2.55
N PHE A 62 -0.36 0.01 2.88
CA PHE A 62 -0.01 0.54 4.20
C PHE A 62 -0.20 -0.52 5.31
N CYS A 63 0.23 -1.76 5.03
CA CYS A 63 -0.04 -2.94 5.86
C CYS A 63 0.64 -2.90 7.24
N GLY A 64 1.60 -2.00 7.43
CA GLY A 64 2.28 -1.82 8.70
C GLY A 64 3.11 -2.99 9.15
N THR A 65 2.62 -3.70 10.15
CA THR A 65 3.28 -4.91 10.66
C THR A 65 2.87 -6.15 9.86
N GLY A 66 2.05 -6.03 8.82
CA GLY A 66 1.65 -7.15 7.96
C GLY A 66 0.65 -8.12 8.58
N MET A 67 0.05 -7.80 9.73
CA MET A 67 -0.93 -8.69 10.38
C MET A 67 -2.21 -8.84 9.56
N SER A 68 -2.68 -7.75 8.95
CA SER A 68 -3.80 -7.78 8.01
C SER A 68 -3.46 -8.61 6.77
N THR A 69 -2.23 -8.48 6.26
CA THR A 69 -1.75 -9.25 5.11
C THR A 69 -1.82 -10.76 5.38
N ALA A 70 -1.39 -11.20 6.57
CA ALA A 70 -1.45 -12.61 6.96
C ALA A 70 -2.90 -13.12 7.09
N GLN A 71 -3.81 -12.30 7.62
CA GLN A 71 -5.23 -12.63 7.72
C GLN A 71 -5.88 -12.73 6.32
N LEU A 72 -5.58 -11.78 5.44
CA LEU A 72 -6.04 -11.78 4.06
C LEU A 72 -5.54 -13.01 3.29
N ALA A 73 -4.28 -13.42 3.49
CA ALA A 73 -3.74 -14.62 2.86
C ALA A 73 -4.48 -15.89 3.31
N THR A 74 -4.84 -15.96 4.59
CA THR A 74 -5.64 -17.07 5.12
C THR A 74 -7.06 -17.08 4.53
N ALA A 75 -7.67 -15.90 4.36
CA ALA A 75 -9.01 -15.75 3.80
C ALA A 75 -9.07 -15.98 2.27
N HIS A 76 -7.96 -15.72 1.57
CA HIS A 76 -7.84 -15.81 0.12
C HIS A 76 -6.70 -16.76 -0.29
N PRO A 77 -6.77 -18.07 0.03
CA PRO A 77 -5.66 -19.01 -0.17
C PRO A 77 -5.28 -19.23 -1.64
N GLN A 78 -6.16 -18.87 -2.58
CA GLN A 78 -5.90 -18.95 -4.02
C GLN A 78 -5.32 -17.66 -4.61
N HIS A 79 -5.18 -16.61 -3.80
CA HIS A 79 -4.64 -15.32 -4.23
C HIS A 79 -3.19 -15.18 -3.75
N LEU A 80 -2.43 -14.37 -4.47
CA LEU A 80 -1.20 -13.81 -3.93
C LEU A 80 -1.55 -12.52 -3.19
N VAL A 81 -1.33 -12.52 -1.88
CA VAL A 81 -1.54 -11.34 -1.03
C VAL A 81 -0.21 -10.62 -0.84
N ILE A 82 -0.20 -9.31 -1.10
CA ILE A 82 1.00 -8.48 -1.03
C ILE A 82 0.74 -7.32 -0.07
N GLY A 83 1.45 -7.31 1.05
CA GLY A 83 1.48 -6.20 2.00
C GLY A 83 2.55 -5.19 1.62
N ILE A 84 2.19 -3.92 1.53
CA ILE A 84 3.12 -2.84 1.18
C ILE A 84 3.16 -1.81 2.31
N ASP A 85 4.34 -1.53 2.86
CA ASP A 85 4.54 -0.42 3.79
C ASP A 85 5.92 0.21 3.60
N ARG A 86 6.04 1.52 3.83
CA ARG A 86 7.33 2.22 3.73
C ARG A 86 8.25 1.98 4.92
N SER A 87 7.67 1.59 6.06
CA SER A 87 8.37 1.42 7.33
C SER A 87 9.02 0.04 7.44
N ALA A 88 10.32 -0.04 7.17
CA ALA A 88 11.12 -1.23 7.51
C ALA A 88 10.93 -1.64 8.98
N HIS A 89 10.85 -0.66 9.89
CA HIS A 89 10.70 -0.93 11.32
C HIS A 89 9.38 -1.65 11.62
N ARG A 90 8.25 -1.21 11.06
CA ARG A 90 6.96 -1.88 11.30
C ARG A 90 6.93 -3.26 10.64
N LEU A 91 7.45 -3.38 9.42
CA LEU A 91 7.54 -4.68 8.74
C LEU A 91 8.40 -5.68 9.52
N ALA A 92 9.48 -5.23 10.16
CA ALA A 92 10.33 -6.07 11.01
C ALA A 92 9.63 -6.58 12.28
N LEU A 93 8.52 -5.98 12.70
CA LEU A 93 7.70 -6.44 13.83
C LEU A 93 6.69 -7.52 13.41
N HIS A 94 6.72 -7.96 12.16
CA HIS A 94 5.82 -8.99 11.68
C HIS A 94 6.02 -10.32 12.42
N GLN A 95 4.93 -10.92 12.88
CA GLN A 95 4.94 -12.17 13.68
C GLN A 95 4.34 -13.37 12.92
N GLY A 96 4.00 -13.21 11.64
CA GLY A 96 3.48 -14.30 10.82
C GLY A 96 4.61 -15.12 10.20
N GLU A 97 4.49 -16.44 10.26
CA GLU A 97 5.48 -17.38 9.72
C GLU A 97 5.08 -17.95 8.35
N ASN A 98 3.92 -17.54 7.83
CA ASN A 98 3.35 -18.18 6.65
C ASN A 98 3.97 -17.61 5.36
N ARG A 99 4.35 -18.51 4.44
CA ARG A 99 4.99 -18.18 3.15
C ARG A 99 4.00 -17.82 2.04
N GLN A 100 2.70 -17.77 2.34
CA GLN A 100 1.65 -17.59 1.33
C GLN A 100 1.41 -16.14 0.91
N TYR A 101 2.08 -15.17 1.54
CA TYR A 101 2.03 -13.74 1.18
C TYR A 101 3.43 -13.13 1.12
N VAL A 102 3.50 -11.95 0.54
CA VAL A 102 4.72 -11.16 0.40
C VAL A 102 4.57 -9.85 1.17
N LEU A 103 5.62 -9.46 1.88
CA LEU A 103 5.73 -8.13 2.49
C LEU A 103 6.82 -7.34 1.77
N LEU A 104 6.47 -6.17 1.24
CA LEU A 104 7.36 -5.31 0.48
C LEU A 104 7.56 -3.98 1.22
N GLN A 105 8.83 -3.63 1.42
CA GLN A 105 9.17 -2.26 1.80
C GLN A 105 9.14 -1.36 0.57
N ALA A 106 8.05 -0.61 0.39
CA ALA A 106 7.89 0.32 -0.72
C ALA A 106 6.84 1.40 -0.41
N GLU A 107 6.84 2.45 -1.22
CA GLU A 107 5.69 3.34 -1.33
C GLU A 107 4.60 2.67 -2.16
N CYS A 108 3.35 2.82 -1.73
CA CYS A 108 2.22 2.17 -2.37
C CYS A 108 1.97 2.75 -3.77
N GLU A 109 1.98 4.08 -3.89
CA GLU A 109 1.59 4.79 -5.11
C GLU A 109 2.49 4.46 -6.32
N PRO A 110 3.83 4.42 -6.20
CA PRO A 110 4.69 3.99 -7.29
C PRO A 110 4.46 2.53 -7.67
N LEU A 111 4.24 1.61 -6.71
CA LEU A 111 3.96 0.21 -7.03
C LEU A 111 2.60 0.01 -7.69
N TRP A 112 1.56 0.71 -7.25
CA TRP A 112 0.25 0.67 -7.92
C TRP A 112 0.37 1.07 -9.39
N ARG A 113 1.20 2.07 -9.69
CA ARG A 113 1.43 2.53 -11.05
C ARG A 113 2.15 1.49 -11.91
N GLU A 114 3.16 0.82 -11.37
CA GLU A 114 3.85 -0.24 -12.13
C GLU A 114 2.96 -1.48 -12.30
N LEU A 115 2.18 -1.86 -11.29
CA LEU A 115 1.16 -2.91 -11.40
C LEU A 115 0.15 -2.59 -12.50
N ALA A 116 -0.44 -1.39 -12.48
CA ALA A 116 -1.41 -0.97 -13.49
C ALA A 116 -0.83 -0.91 -14.91
N ARG A 117 0.50 -0.72 -15.06
CA ARG A 117 1.18 -0.77 -16.36
C ARG A 117 1.44 -2.19 -16.85
N ALA A 118 1.60 -3.15 -15.93
CA ALA A 118 1.85 -4.55 -16.27
C ALA A 118 0.60 -5.30 -16.74
N GLY A 119 -0.60 -4.78 -16.42
CA GLY A 119 -1.90 -5.37 -16.78
C GLY A 119 -2.48 -6.18 -15.64
#